data_AF-A0AAV7JG25-F1
#
_entry.id   AF-A0AAV7JG25-F1
#
_cell.length_a   1.000
_cell.length_b   1.000
_cell.length_c   1.000
_cell.angle_alpha   90.00
_cell.angle_beta   90.00
_cell.angle_gamma   90.00
#
_symmetry.space_group_name_H-M   'P 1'
#
loop_
_entity.id
_entity.type
_entity.pdbx_description
1 polymer ?
#
loop_
_entity_poly.entity_id
_entity_poly.type
_entity_poly.pdbx_seq_one_letter_code
_entity_poly.pdbx_strand_id
1 'polypeptide(L)'
;MFSILCNSFTIALETYPLHREVPEVFKALNCVFFAIYSLEFLLKFYAQPILYWKNWYNLFDFFVLIAALVQISLQNYFVVGSSEKSLLQVLTAVRALRALRLISFIKGVQILVEVLLQTFKSTVLYMLLLLALIMFLAAVFGHILFGTNNPERWGDLSKAMLTLFIFVTADGWYEMTSETGDRMFTVAFIFIGHFIFTNLFIGVIVMNIHSATLRFQKSQKERKECLLKAKKEYMMKKQQDEMEQLQQKQMAIQFKNFQELATAFHNTIREDEFVMMNEHVTTLTWLKTILTTMEHLEVAKDNTLNLHFELAESLADLKEKQMNEDLPNFIPASEISSC
;
A
#
# COMPACT_ATOMS: atom_id res chain seq x y z
N MET A 1 -26.67 1.65 20.39
CA MET A 1 -25.74 1.09 21.40
C MET A 1 -26.48 0.55 22.62
N PHE A 2 -27.13 1.42 23.40
CA PHE A 2 -27.81 1.03 24.63
C PHE A 2 -28.85 -0.08 24.42
N SER A 3 -29.67 0.04 23.36
CA SER A 3 -30.64 -1.00 22.97
C SER A 3 -30.00 -2.38 22.71
N ILE A 4 -28.83 -2.42 22.06
CA ILE A 4 -28.11 -3.66 21.75
C ILE A 4 -27.52 -4.29 23.01
N LEU A 5 -26.89 -3.48 23.87
CA LEU A 5 -26.34 -3.96 25.14
C LEU A 5 -27.43 -4.48 26.06
N CYS A 6 -28.55 -3.76 26.19
CA CYS A 6 -29.71 -4.22 26.95
C CYS A 6 -30.32 -5.49 26.35
N ASN A 7 -30.40 -5.61 25.02
CA ASN A 7 -30.87 -6.83 24.35
C ASN A 7 -29.94 -8.02 24.62
N SER A 8 -28.62 -7.85 24.48
CA SER A 8 -27.64 -8.89 24.80
C SER A 8 -27.70 -9.32 26.27
N PHE A 9 -27.87 -8.37 27.19
CA PHE A 9 -28.04 -8.66 28.62
C PHE A 9 -29.36 -9.40 28.89
N THR A 10 -30.44 -9.02 28.19
CA THR A 10 -31.75 -9.69 28.26
C THR A 10 -31.65 -11.15 27.82
N ILE A 11 -30.93 -11.43 26.73
CA ILE A 11 -30.68 -12.80 26.24
C ILE A 11 -29.85 -13.61 27.26
N ALA A 12 -28.85 -13.00 27.88
CA ALA A 12 -28.05 -13.65 28.92
C ALA A 12 -28.89 -14.01 30.16
N LEU A 13 -29.80 -13.12 30.58
CA LEU A 13 -30.72 -13.39 31.68
C LEU A 13 -31.75 -14.48 31.34
N GLU A 14 -32.24 -14.52 30.11
CA GLU A 14 -33.19 -15.54 29.61
C GLU A 14 -32.59 -16.96 29.61
N THR A 15 -31.25 -17.08 29.62
CA THR A 15 -30.54 -18.38 29.63
C THR A 15 -30.54 -19.05 31.01
N TYR A 16 -30.72 -18.30 32.10
CA TYR A 16 -30.73 -18.86 33.45
C TYR A 16 -32.07 -19.57 33.78
N PRO A 17 -32.03 -20.78 34.36
CA PRO A 17 -33.23 -21.59 34.60
C PRO A 17 -34.23 -20.94 35.58
N LEU A 18 -33.75 -20.05 36.46
CA LEU A 18 -34.54 -19.36 37.48
C LEU A 18 -35.54 -18.32 36.90
N HIS A 19 -35.35 -17.88 35.66
CA HIS A 19 -36.20 -16.84 35.02
C HIS A 19 -37.26 -17.40 34.06
N ARG A 20 -37.48 -18.72 34.04
CA ARG A 20 -38.58 -19.35 33.27
C ARG A 20 -39.99 -18.96 33.76
N GLU A 21 -40.12 -18.29 34.90
CA GLU A 21 -41.42 -17.93 35.50
C GLU A 21 -42.03 -16.61 34.98
N VAL A 22 -41.25 -15.76 34.28
CA VAL A 22 -41.75 -14.50 33.66
C VAL A 22 -41.49 -14.43 32.14
N PRO A 23 -41.95 -15.42 31.35
CA PRO A 23 -41.70 -15.47 29.90
C PRO A 23 -42.32 -14.29 29.15
N GLU A 24 -43.41 -13.71 29.67
CA GLU A 24 -44.11 -12.59 29.01
C GLU A 24 -43.31 -11.28 29.03
N VAL A 25 -42.56 -11.00 30.09
CA VAL A 25 -41.72 -9.78 30.17
C VAL A 25 -40.58 -9.84 29.16
N PHE A 26 -39.90 -10.98 29.07
CA PHE A 26 -38.84 -11.21 28.08
C PHE A 26 -39.37 -11.19 26.65
N LYS A 27 -40.55 -11.74 26.41
CA LYS A 27 -41.22 -11.68 25.10
C LYS A 27 -41.57 -10.25 24.71
N ALA A 28 -42.08 -9.44 25.64
CA ALA A 28 -42.37 -8.03 25.41
C ALA A 28 -41.09 -7.23 25.11
N LEU A 29 -40.02 -7.42 25.89
CA LEU A 29 -38.72 -6.77 25.66
C LEU A 29 -38.13 -7.15 24.30
N ASN A 30 -38.15 -8.43 23.94
CA ASN A 30 -37.70 -8.90 22.64
C ASN A 30 -38.50 -8.27 21.48
N CYS A 31 -39.81 -8.06 21.65
CA CYS A 31 -40.65 -7.35 20.68
C CYS A 31 -40.27 -5.87 20.56
N VAL A 32 -40.04 -5.18 21.68
CA VAL A 32 -39.59 -3.78 21.71
C VAL A 32 -38.24 -3.63 21.01
N PHE A 33 -37.26 -4.48 21.33
CA PHE A 33 -35.96 -4.45 20.65
C PHE A 33 -36.10 -4.70 19.15
N PHE A 34 -36.92 -5.67 18.72
CA PHE A 34 -37.19 -5.91 17.31
C PHE A 34 -37.83 -4.71 16.60
N ALA A 35 -38.77 -4.02 17.25
CA ALA A 35 -39.40 -2.81 16.72
C ALA A 35 -38.38 -1.68 16.54
N ILE A 36 -37.53 -1.44 17.55
CA ILE A 36 -36.46 -0.44 17.49
C ILE A 36 -35.51 -0.74 16.31
N TYR A 37 -35.09 -2.01 16.16
CA TYR A 37 -34.18 -2.38 15.06
C TYR A 37 -34.83 -2.29 13.68
N SER A 38 -36.11 -2.62 13.58
CA SER A 38 -36.87 -2.47 12.32
C SER A 38 -36.98 -1.00 11.94
N LEU A 39 -37.24 -0.12 12.91
CA LEU A 39 -37.31 1.31 12.69
C LEU A 39 -35.94 1.91 12.32
N GLU A 40 -34.87 1.49 12.99
CA GLU A 40 -33.49 1.86 12.63
C GLU A 40 -33.16 1.47 11.19
N PHE A 41 -33.51 0.24 10.78
CA PHE A 41 -33.35 -0.24 9.41
C PHE A 41 -34.11 0.64 8.42
N LEU A 42 -35.40 0.88 8.66
CA LEU A 42 -36.25 1.70 7.78
C LEU A 42 -35.71 3.12 7.62
N LEU A 43 -35.25 3.75 8.71
CA LEU A 43 -34.67 5.08 8.66
C LEU A 43 -33.37 5.12 7.85
N LYS A 44 -32.45 4.16 8.07
CA LYS A 44 -31.19 4.08 7.32
C LYS A 44 -31.43 3.79 5.83
N PHE A 45 -32.38 2.90 5.54
CA PHE A 45 -32.76 2.54 4.19
C PHE A 45 -33.40 3.73 3.45
N TYR A 46 -34.28 4.47 4.11
CA TYR A 46 -34.93 5.66 3.55
C TYR A 46 -33.92 6.78 3.27
N ALA A 47 -33.00 7.05 4.21
CA ALA A 47 -32.02 8.11 4.05
C ALA A 47 -31.00 7.83 2.93
N GLN A 48 -30.54 6.58 2.79
CA GLN A 48 -29.46 6.21 1.86
C GLN A 48 -29.64 4.81 1.27
N PRO A 49 -30.59 4.58 0.35
CA PRO A 49 -30.92 3.25 -0.15
C PRO A 49 -29.71 2.59 -0.84
N ILE A 50 -28.99 3.30 -1.70
CA ILE A 50 -27.86 2.75 -2.47
C ILE A 50 -26.64 2.49 -1.58
N LEU A 51 -26.33 3.43 -0.67
CA LEU A 51 -25.17 3.32 0.20
C LEU A 51 -25.35 2.25 1.28
N TYR A 52 -26.61 1.99 1.67
CA TYR A 52 -26.96 0.95 2.63
C TYR A 52 -26.49 -0.44 2.15
N TRP A 53 -26.82 -0.82 0.91
CA TRP A 53 -26.45 -2.12 0.34
C TRP A 53 -24.96 -2.30 0.08
N LYS A 54 -24.21 -1.20 -0.08
CA LYS A 54 -22.76 -1.25 -0.29
C LYS A 54 -21.99 -1.56 1.00
N ASN A 55 -22.58 -1.29 2.16
CA ASN A 55 -21.94 -1.54 3.45
C ASN A 55 -22.25 -2.96 3.94
N TRP A 56 -21.22 -3.81 4.03
CA TRP A 56 -21.33 -5.20 4.47
C TRP A 56 -21.98 -5.36 5.86
N TYR A 57 -21.73 -4.43 6.78
CA TYR A 57 -22.29 -4.48 8.14
C TYR A 57 -23.79 -4.18 8.17
N ASN A 58 -24.24 -3.24 7.32
CA ASN A 58 -25.67 -2.93 7.16
C ASN A 58 -26.41 -4.11 6.49
N LEU A 59 -25.77 -4.77 5.53
CA LEU A 59 -26.30 -5.98 4.90
C LEU A 59 -26.45 -7.12 5.92
N PHE A 60 -25.45 -7.32 6.78
CA PHE A 60 -25.50 -8.29 7.87
C PHE A 60 -26.66 -8.00 8.85
N ASP A 61 -26.82 -6.75 9.28
CA ASP A 61 -27.91 -6.35 10.18
C ASP A 61 -29.30 -6.62 9.59
N PHE A 62 -29.43 -6.41 8.28
CA PHE A 62 -30.64 -6.72 7.51
C PHE A 62 -30.92 -8.23 7.48
N PHE A 63 -29.92 -9.09 7.23
CA PHE A 63 -30.09 -10.54 7.30
C PHE A 63 -30.55 -11.01 8.69
N VAL A 64 -29.97 -10.45 9.76
CA VAL A 64 -30.40 -10.75 11.13
C VAL A 64 -31.85 -10.29 11.37
N LEU A 65 -32.28 -9.18 10.74
CA LEU A 65 -33.66 -8.68 10.84
C LEU A 65 -34.64 -9.63 10.16
N ILE A 66 -34.30 -10.09 8.95
CA ILE A 66 -35.09 -11.08 8.22
C ILE A 66 -35.17 -12.38 9.00
N ALA A 67 -34.05 -12.88 9.53
CA ALA A 67 -34.04 -14.10 10.32
C ALA A 67 -34.95 -13.98 11.56
N ALA A 68 -34.96 -12.81 12.20
CA ALA A 68 -35.87 -12.51 13.31
C ALA A 68 -37.34 -12.48 12.87
N LEU A 69 -37.64 -11.90 11.71
CA LEU A 69 -39.00 -11.83 11.17
C LEU A 69 -39.53 -13.21 10.75
N VAL A 70 -38.72 -13.98 10.03
CA VAL A 70 -39.00 -15.37 9.64
C VAL A 70 -39.28 -16.23 10.87
N GLN A 71 -38.50 -16.05 11.94
CA GLN A 71 -38.71 -16.74 13.18
C GLN A 71 -40.06 -16.42 13.83
N ILE A 72 -40.43 -15.14 13.95
CA ILE A 72 -41.70 -14.72 14.56
C ILE A 72 -42.88 -15.28 13.74
N SER A 73 -42.79 -15.19 12.41
CA SER A 73 -43.82 -15.72 11.51
C SER A 73 -43.97 -17.24 11.62
N LEU A 74 -42.85 -17.98 11.63
CA LEU A 74 -42.87 -19.44 11.79
C LEU A 74 -43.40 -19.85 13.16
N GLN A 75 -43.00 -19.17 14.24
CA GLN A 75 -43.47 -19.49 15.59
C GLN A 75 -44.99 -19.33 15.71
N ASN A 76 -45.57 -18.30 15.07
CA ASN A 76 -47.02 -18.10 15.07
C ASN A 76 -47.77 -19.12 14.20
N TYR A 77 -47.17 -19.58 13.11
CA TYR A 77 -47.77 -20.57 12.21
C TYR A 77 -47.68 -22.01 12.77
N PHE A 78 -46.56 -22.37 13.39
CA PHE A 78 -46.29 -23.72 13.90
C PHE A 78 -47.02 -24.07 15.20
N VAL A 79 -47.49 -23.05 15.95
CA VAL A 79 -48.38 -23.25 17.12
C VAL A 79 -49.73 -23.87 16.71
N VAL A 80 -50.10 -23.80 15.42
CA VAL A 80 -51.39 -24.30 14.91
C VAL A 80 -51.29 -25.71 14.29
N GLY A 81 -50.07 -26.26 14.06
CA GLY A 81 -49.94 -27.56 13.40
C GLY A 81 -48.60 -28.27 13.58
N SER A 82 -48.66 -29.42 14.26
CA SER A 82 -47.77 -30.60 14.17
C SER A 82 -46.31 -30.55 14.70
N SER A 83 -46.09 -31.37 15.75
CA SER A 83 -44.95 -32.22 16.20
C SER A 83 -43.46 -32.04 15.81
N GLU A 84 -43.02 -31.10 14.99
CA GLU A 84 -41.58 -30.97 14.67
C GLU A 84 -40.81 -30.13 15.71
N LYS A 85 -40.53 -30.72 16.87
CA LYS A 85 -39.74 -30.07 17.95
C LYS A 85 -38.31 -29.69 17.52
N SER A 86 -37.74 -30.36 16.51
CA SER A 86 -36.37 -30.13 16.03
C SER A 86 -36.21 -28.75 15.35
N LEU A 87 -37.16 -28.38 14.48
CA LEU A 87 -37.13 -27.08 13.79
C LEU A 87 -37.25 -25.90 14.77
N LEU A 88 -38.09 -26.06 15.80
CA LEU A 88 -38.26 -25.05 16.85
C LEU A 88 -36.97 -24.83 17.68
N GLN A 89 -36.16 -25.87 17.90
CA GLN A 89 -34.87 -25.74 18.59
C GLN A 89 -33.86 -24.96 17.74
N VAL A 90 -33.76 -25.26 16.45
CA VAL A 90 -32.88 -24.52 15.52
C VAL A 90 -33.31 -23.05 15.42
N LEU A 91 -34.61 -22.78 15.30
CA LEU A 91 -35.17 -21.42 15.32
C LEU A 91 -34.87 -20.69 16.63
N THR A 92 -34.86 -21.39 17.77
CA THR A 92 -34.49 -20.80 19.06
C THR A 92 -33.02 -20.39 19.09
N ALA A 93 -32.12 -21.21 18.52
CA ALA A 93 -30.70 -20.86 18.38
C ALA A 93 -30.47 -19.62 17.49
N VAL A 94 -31.30 -19.40 16.47
CA VAL A 94 -31.25 -18.20 15.61
C VAL A 94 -31.48 -16.90 16.41
N ARG A 95 -32.15 -16.93 17.58
CA ARG A 95 -32.27 -15.76 18.47
C ARG A 95 -30.89 -15.27 18.93
N ALA A 96 -29.97 -16.19 19.21
CA ALA A 96 -28.63 -15.86 19.67
C ALA A 96 -27.81 -15.12 18.60
N LEU A 97 -28.12 -15.32 17.31
CA LEU A 97 -27.47 -14.60 16.20
C LEU A 97 -27.72 -13.09 16.27
N ARG A 98 -28.78 -12.63 16.95
CA ARG A 98 -29.03 -11.19 17.16
C ARG A 98 -27.94 -10.54 18.01
N ALA A 99 -27.27 -11.29 18.88
CA ALA A 99 -26.12 -10.80 19.63
C ALA A 99 -24.93 -10.45 18.72
N LEU A 100 -24.82 -11.08 17.54
CA LEU A 100 -23.79 -10.77 16.55
C LEU A 100 -23.93 -9.36 15.97
N ARG A 101 -25.10 -8.70 16.09
CA ARG A 101 -25.25 -7.27 15.76
C ARG A 101 -24.36 -6.35 16.62
N LEU A 102 -23.81 -6.85 17.71
CA LEU A 102 -22.78 -6.12 18.44
C LEU A 102 -21.54 -5.88 17.56
N ILE A 103 -21.23 -6.82 16.65
CA ILE A 103 -20.11 -6.73 15.70
C ILE A 103 -20.33 -5.57 14.72
N SER A 104 -21.53 -5.42 14.17
CA SER A 104 -21.87 -4.32 13.24
C SER A 104 -21.93 -2.95 13.93
N PHE A 105 -22.03 -2.91 15.26
CA PHE A 105 -22.06 -1.66 16.00
C PHE A 105 -20.67 -1.19 16.46
N ILE A 106 -19.82 -2.10 16.94
CA ILE A 106 -18.52 -1.75 17.52
C ILE A 106 -17.44 -1.71 16.44
N LYS A 107 -17.05 -0.50 16.03
CA LYS A 107 -15.96 -0.28 15.03
C LYS A 107 -14.68 -1.05 15.34
N GLY A 108 -14.29 -1.18 16.61
CA GLY A 108 -13.12 -1.97 17.00
C GLY A 108 -13.24 -3.46 16.65
N VAL A 109 -14.43 -4.05 16.84
CA VAL A 109 -14.70 -5.45 16.49
C VAL A 109 -14.78 -5.63 14.97
N GLN A 110 -15.37 -4.66 14.26
CA GLN A 110 -15.39 -4.64 12.79
C GLN A 110 -13.97 -4.73 12.22
N ILE A 111 -13.07 -3.89 12.69
CA ILE A 111 -11.66 -3.88 12.27
C ILE A 111 -11.02 -5.24 12.56
N LEU A 112 -11.25 -5.82 13.74
CA LEU A 112 -10.69 -7.13 14.10
C LEU A 112 -11.20 -8.24 13.17
N VAL A 113 -12.51 -8.27 12.90
CA VAL A 113 -13.14 -9.26 12.00
C VAL A 113 -12.64 -9.08 10.57
N GLU A 114 -12.51 -7.85 10.08
CA GLU A 114 -11.97 -7.55 8.76
C GLU A 114 -10.54 -8.05 8.60
N VAL A 115 -9.68 -7.79 9.61
CA VAL A 115 -8.30 -8.31 9.63
C VAL A 115 -8.28 -9.84 9.65
N LEU A 116 -9.11 -10.48 10.48
CA LEU A 116 -9.22 -11.93 10.55
C LEU A 116 -9.64 -12.53 9.21
N LEU A 117 -10.67 -11.96 8.56
CA LEU A 117 -11.16 -12.42 7.25
C LEU A 117 -10.11 -12.20 6.15
N GLN A 118 -9.36 -11.11 6.20
CA GLN A 118 -8.26 -10.86 5.27
C GLN A 118 -7.16 -11.92 5.42
N THR A 119 -6.72 -12.20 6.66
CA THR A 119 -5.74 -13.26 6.94
C THR A 119 -6.26 -14.63 6.51
N PHE A 120 -7.54 -14.92 6.76
CA PHE A 120 -8.16 -16.18 6.39
C PHE A 120 -8.12 -16.40 4.86
N LYS A 121 -8.55 -15.39 4.09
CA LYS A 121 -8.57 -15.45 2.62
C LYS A 121 -7.17 -15.48 2.00
N SER A 122 -6.22 -14.74 2.57
CA SER A 122 -4.91 -14.56 1.93
C SER A 122 -4.01 -15.79 2.00
N THR A 123 -4.12 -16.61 3.05
CA THR A 123 -3.13 -17.68 3.29
C THR A 123 -3.75 -18.93 3.91
N VAL A 124 -4.64 -18.75 4.90
CA VAL A 124 -5.22 -19.89 5.64
C VAL A 124 -6.06 -20.77 4.72
N LEU A 125 -6.86 -20.18 3.83
CA LEU A 125 -7.76 -20.93 2.94
C LEU A 125 -7.02 -21.96 2.06
N TYR A 126 -5.89 -21.58 1.46
CA TYR A 126 -5.11 -22.47 0.60
C TYR A 126 -4.51 -23.64 1.38
N MET A 127 -4.00 -23.38 2.59
CA MET A 127 -3.44 -24.43 3.45
C MET A 127 -4.53 -25.37 3.99
N LEU A 128 -5.70 -24.83 4.37
CA LEU A 128 -6.85 -25.64 4.75
C LEU A 128 -7.36 -26.49 3.59
N LEU A 129 -7.37 -25.96 2.37
CA LEU A 129 -7.75 -26.72 1.18
C LEU A 129 -6.79 -27.89 0.93
N LEU A 130 -5.47 -27.64 1.05
CA LEU A 130 -4.45 -28.69 0.93
C LEU A 130 -4.63 -29.77 2.01
N LEU A 131 -4.85 -29.36 3.26
CA LEU A 131 -5.11 -30.28 4.37
C LEU A 131 -6.39 -31.09 4.12
N ALA A 132 -7.48 -30.45 3.66
CA ALA A 132 -8.73 -31.12 3.32
C ALA A 132 -8.56 -32.14 2.19
N LEU A 133 -7.73 -31.84 1.18
CA LEU A 133 -7.39 -32.78 0.11
C LEU A 133 -6.63 -34.00 0.64
N ILE A 134 -5.63 -33.79 1.50
CA ILE A 134 -4.85 -34.88 2.10
C ILE A 134 -5.76 -35.76 3.00
N MET A 135 -6.62 -35.13 3.80
CA MET A 135 -7.61 -35.85 4.61
C MET A 135 -8.58 -36.63 3.73
N PHE A 136 -9.06 -36.06 2.62
CA PHE A 136 -9.95 -36.76 1.69
C PHE A 136 -9.29 -38.01 1.11
N LEU A 137 -8.05 -37.91 0.63
CA LEU A 137 -7.31 -39.07 0.12
C LEU A 137 -7.12 -40.13 1.21
N ALA A 138 -6.69 -39.72 2.40
CA ALA A 138 -6.52 -40.63 3.53
C ALA A 138 -7.86 -41.25 4.01
N ALA A 139 -8.98 -40.54 3.86
CA ALA A 139 -10.30 -41.04 4.23
C ALA A 139 -10.73 -42.19 3.33
N VAL A 140 -10.48 -42.06 2.02
CA VAL A 140 -10.70 -43.13 1.04
C VAL A 140 -9.82 -44.33 1.34
N PHE A 141 -8.52 -44.11 1.59
CA PHE A 141 -7.61 -45.20 1.96
C PHE A 141 -8.03 -45.91 3.24
N GLY A 142 -8.34 -45.16 4.29
CA GLY A 142 -8.73 -45.75 5.57
C GLY A 142 -10.10 -46.43 5.53
N HIS A 143 -11.04 -45.95 4.72
CA HIS A 143 -12.29 -46.67 4.46
C HIS A 143 -12.03 -48.04 3.80
N ILE A 144 -11.15 -48.07 2.79
CA ILE A 144 -10.80 -49.33 2.10
C ILE A 144 -10.07 -50.31 3.03
N LEU A 145 -9.15 -49.83 3.87
CA LEU A 145 -8.32 -50.67 4.73
C LEU A 145 -9.00 -51.10 6.03
N PHE A 146 -9.77 -50.20 6.66
CA PHE A 146 -10.29 -50.36 8.01
C PHE A 146 -11.83 -50.34 8.08
N GLY A 147 -12.52 -50.08 6.97
CA GLY A 147 -13.99 -49.95 6.92
C GLY A 147 -14.75 -51.21 7.34
N THR A 148 -14.21 -52.39 7.06
CA THR A 148 -14.80 -53.68 7.46
C THR A 148 -14.57 -54.00 8.94
N ASN A 149 -13.40 -53.67 9.46
CA ASN A 149 -13.01 -53.97 10.84
C ASN A 149 -13.63 -52.97 11.83
N ASN A 150 -13.78 -51.71 11.43
CA ASN A 150 -14.29 -50.62 12.26
C ASN A 150 -15.28 -49.72 11.51
N PRO A 151 -16.48 -50.22 11.20
CA PRO A 151 -17.49 -49.48 10.45
C PRO A 151 -18.01 -48.23 11.17
N GLU A 152 -17.88 -48.15 12.50
CA GLU A 152 -18.30 -46.98 13.27
C GLU A 152 -17.48 -45.73 12.92
N ARG A 153 -16.19 -45.89 12.62
CA ARG A 153 -15.26 -44.79 12.30
C ARG A 153 -14.86 -44.73 10.84
N TRP A 154 -14.77 -45.87 10.17
CA TRP A 154 -14.33 -45.97 8.78
C TRP A 154 -15.43 -46.45 7.84
N GLY A 155 -16.66 -46.68 8.30
CA GLY A 155 -17.71 -47.28 7.47
C GLY A 155 -18.19 -46.41 6.32
N ASP A 156 -18.08 -45.08 6.44
CA ASP A 156 -18.46 -44.13 5.40
C ASP A 156 -17.42 -43.02 5.30
N LEU A 157 -17.36 -42.35 4.15
CA LEU A 157 -16.43 -41.25 3.91
C LEU A 157 -16.56 -40.12 4.95
N SER A 158 -17.79 -39.79 5.38
CA SER A 158 -18.02 -38.75 6.39
C SER A 158 -17.44 -39.11 7.76
N LYS A 159 -17.60 -40.37 8.20
CA LYS A 159 -17.03 -40.88 9.45
C LYS A 159 -15.50 -40.94 9.38
N ALA A 160 -14.95 -41.37 8.25
CA ALA A 160 -13.52 -41.41 8.01
C ALA A 160 -12.91 -39.99 8.03
N MET A 161 -13.56 -39.02 7.38
CA MET A 161 -13.16 -37.61 7.43
C MET A 161 -13.19 -37.04 8.85
N LEU A 162 -14.21 -37.35 9.66
CA LEU A 162 -14.30 -36.92 11.05
C LEU A 162 -13.19 -37.54 11.91
N THR A 163 -12.89 -38.83 11.70
CA THR A 163 -11.79 -39.53 12.38
C THR A 163 -10.44 -38.90 12.06
N LEU A 164 -10.18 -38.58 10.79
CA LEU A 164 -8.94 -37.91 10.37
C LEU A 164 -8.85 -36.47 10.87
N PHE A 165 -9.98 -35.76 10.96
CA PHE A 165 -10.02 -34.43 11.57
C PHE A 165 -9.57 -34.50 13.05
N ILE A 166 -10.08 -35.48 13.81
CA ILE A 166 -9.66 -35.73 15.20
C ILE A 166 -8.16 -36.06 15.29
N PHE A 167 -7.62 -36.83 14.34
CA PHE A 167 -6.18 -37.11 14.28
C PHE A 167 -5.35 -35.85 14.00
N VAL A 168 -5.80 -34.96 13.11
CA VAL A 168 -5.10 -33.69 12.83
C VAL A 168 -5.11 -32.76 14.05
N THR A 169 -6.23 -32.72 14.78
CA THR A 169 -6.32 -31.93 16.03
C THR A 169 -5.61 -32.59 17.20
N ALA A 170 -5.16 -33.85 17.04
CA ALA A 170 -4.58 -34.68 18.08
C ALA A 170 -5.44 -34.71 19.36
N ASP A 171 -6.76 -34.69 19.19
CA ASP A 171 -7.70 -34.73 20.32
C ASP A 171 -8.12 -36.18 20.58
N GLY A 172 -8.11 -36.63 21.84
CA GLY A 172 -8.52 -38.00 22.21
C GLY A 172 -7.81 -39.14 21.46
N TRP A 173 -6.65 -38.90 20.83
CA TRP A 173 -6.04 -39.86 19.90
C TRP A 173 -5.62 -41.19 20.54
N TYR A 174 -5.32 -41.17 21.84
CA TYR A 174 -4.92 -42.36 22.61
C TYR A 174 -6.06 -43.39 22.70
N GLU A 175 -7.31 -42.94 22.83
CA GLU A 175 -8.51 -43.80 22.83
C GLU A 175 -8.77 -44.38 21.44
N MET A 176 -8.42 -43.62 20.39
CA MET A 176 -8.62 -44.08 19.02
C MET A 176 -7.60 -45.15 18.60
N THR A 177 -6.35 -45.07 19.04
CA THR A 177 -5.31 -46.05 18.68
C THR A 177 -5.61 -47.48 19.13
N SER A 178 -6.41 -47.68 20.19
CA SER A 178 -6.84 -49.03 20.61
C SER A 178 -7.90 -49.63 19.70
N GLU A 179 -8.70 -48.80 19.04
CA GLU A 179 -9.89 -49.25 18.31
C GLU A 179 -9.67 -49.28 16.80
N THR A 180 -8.75 -48.49 16.23
CA THR A 180 -8.67 -48.22 14.78
C THR A 180 -8.00 -49.35 13.95
N GLY A 181 -7.45 -50.39 14.58
CA GLY A 181 -6.93 -51.60 13.90
C GLY A 181 -5.44 -51.56 13.52
N ASP A 182 -4.88 -50.40 13.12
CA ASP A 182 -3.43 -50.23 12.97
C ASP A 182 -2.89 -48.97 13.66
N ARG A 183 -2.08 -49.20 14.70
CA ARG A 183 -1.44 -48.15 15.49
C ARG A 183 -0.41 -47.37 14.67
N MET A 184 0.25 -48.02 13.70
CA MET A 184 1.27 -47.35 12.90
C MET A 184 0.66 -46.34 11.95
N PHE A 185 -0.42 -46.69 11.26
CA PHE A 185 -1.17 -45.74 10.43
C PHE A 185 -1.65 -44.52 11.23
N THR A 186 -2.30 -44.73 12.38
CA THR A 186 -2.82 -43.63 13.20
C THR A 186 -1.71 -42.70 13.69
N VAL A 187 -0.64 -43.25 14.26
CA VAL A 187 0.50 -42.45 14.75
C VAL A 187 1.16 -41.69 13.61
N ALA A 188 1.43 -42.35 12.47
CA ALA A 188 2.02 -41.70 11.30
C ALA A 188 1.15 -40.56 10.78
N PHE A 189 -0.16 -40.76 10.69
CA PHE A 189 -1.08 -39.73 10.23
C PHE A 189 -1.18 -38.55 11.20
N ILE A 190 -1.19 -38.79 12.52
CA ILE A 190 -1.16 -37.72 13.53
C ILE A 190 0.12 -36.88 13.37
N PHE A 191 1.29 -37.51 13.20
CA PHE A 191 2.53 -36.77 12.97
C PHE A 191 2.48 -35.91 11.70
N ILE A 192 1.98 -36.47 10.58
CA ILE A 192 1.84 -35.74 9.31
C ILE A 192 0.83 -34.59 9.46
N GLY A 193 -0.34 -34.87 10.04
CA GLY A 193 -1.40 -33.90 10.27
C GLY A 193 -0.94 -32.75 11.16
N HIS A 194 -0.27 -33.06 12.27
CA HIS A 194 0.29 -32.07 13.18
C HIS A 194 1.40 -31.24 12.54
N PHE A 195 2.25 -31.86 11.70
CA PHE A 195 3.25 -31.14 10.92
C PHE A 195 2.60 -30.14 9.95
N ILE A 196 1.58 -30.55 9.20
CA ILE A 196 0.83 -29.66 8.31
C ILE A 196 0.13 -28.55 9.09
N PHE A 197 -0.53 -28.87 10.21
CA PHE A 197 -1.19 -27.89 11.07
C PHE A 197 -0.21 -26.87 11.65
N THR A 198 0.96 -27.33 12.10
CA THR A 198 2.03 -26.46 12.60
C THR A 198 2.58 -25.57 11.50
N ASN A 199 2.75 -26.09 10.29
CA ASN A 199 3.14 -25.29 9.12
C ASN A 199 2.08 -24.23 8.77
N LEU A 200 0.78 -24.52 8.97
CA LEU A 200 -0.29 -23.53 8.83
C LEU A 200 -0.14 -22.42 9.87
N PHE A 201 0.12 -22.77 11.13
CA PHE A 201 0.35 -21.80 12.21
C PHE A 201 1.58 -20.93 11.94
N ILE A 202 2.70 -21.54 11.55
CA ILE A 202 3.93 -20.85 11.16
C ILE A 202 3.63 -19.93 9.96
N GLY A 203 2.91 -20.39 8.95
CA GLY A 203 2.54 -19.61 7.79
C GLY A 203 1.73 -18.36 8.15
N VAL A 204 0.75 -18.48 9.06
CA VAL A 204 -0.05 -17.35 9.56
C VAL A 204 0.82 -16.36 10.34
N ILE A 205 1.69 -16.85 11.23
CA ILE A 205 2.61 -16.00 11.99
C ILE A 205 3.55 -15.26 11.05
N VAL A 206 4.18 -15.96 10.12
CA VAL A 206 5.10 -15.38 9.14
C VAL A 206 4.38 -14.35 8.29
N MET A 207 3.16 -14.60 7.82
CA MET A 207 2.38 -13.62 7.07
C MET A 207 2.08 -12.36 7.89
N ASN A 208 1.70 -12.51 9.16
CA ASN A 208 1.44 -11.40 10.06
C ASN A 208 2.71 -10.58 10.34
N ILE A 209 3.83 -11.25 10.64
CA ILE A 209 5.15 -10.62 10.86
C ILE A 209 5.62 -9.93 9.58
N HIS A 210 5.50 -10.58 8.44
CA HIS A 210 5.88 -10.04 7.14
C HIS A 210 5.05 -8.79 6.81
N SER A 211 3.73 -8.87 6.97
CA SER A 211 2.83 -7.73 6.78
C SER A 211 3.14 -6.57 7.73
N ALA A 212 3.47 -6.85 9.00
CA ALA A 212 3.89 -5.82 9.94
C ALA A 212 5.25 -5.19 9.56
N THR A 213 6.19 -6.01 9.09
CA THR A 213 7.52 -5.58 8.63
C THR A 213 7.40 -4.67 7.40
N LEU A 214 6.56 -5.03 6.44
CA LEU A 214 6.28 -4.21 5.26
C LEU A 214 5.66 -2.86 5.63
N ARG A 215 4.70 -2.83 6.57
CA ARG A 215 4.12 -1.58 7.07
C ARG A 215 5.17 -0.70 7.74
N PHE A 216 6.05 -1.29 8.55
CA PHE A 216 7.14 -0.58 9.20
C PHE A 216 8.14 0.01 8.18
N GLN A 217 8.56 -0.78 7.19
CA GLN A 217 9.45 -0.33 6.13
C GLN A 217 8.83 0.82 5.31
N LYS A 218 7.55 0.72 4.97
CA LYS A 218 6.80 1.77 4.26
C LYS A 218 6.76 3.07 5.07
N SER A 219 6.41 2.98 6.35
CA SER A 219 6.38 4.15 7.24
C SER A 219 7.76 4.81 7.37
N GLN A 220 8.83 4.02 7.44
CA GLN A 220 10.20 4.54 7.47
C GLN A 220 10.59 5.24 6.16
N LYS A 221 10.15 4.72 5.00
CA LYS A 221 10.38 5.35 3.69
C LYS A 221 9.65 6.69 3.59
N GLU A 222 8.38 6.72 3.96
CA GLU A 222 7.56 7.94 3.98
C GLU A 222 8.17 9.02 4.90
N ARG A 223 8.68 8.64 6.09
CA ARG A 223 9.40 9.54 6.99
C ARG A 223 10.66 10.12 6.36
N LYS A 224 11.46 9.29 5.68
CA LYS A 224 12.67 9.75 4.97
C LYS A 224 12.31 10.72 3.85
N GLU A 225 11.28 10.43 3.07
CA GLU A 225 10.81 11.31 1.99
C GLU A 225 10.27 12.64 2.53
N CYS A 226 9.53 12.63 3.63
CA CYS A 226 9.05 13.85 4.30
C CYS A 226 10.21 14.70 4.84
N LEU A 227 11.20 14.08 5.49
CA LEU A 227 12.42 14.77 5.95
C LEU A 227 13.22 15.35 4.78
N LEU A 228 13.35 14.62 3.67
CA LEU A 228 14.05 15.11 2.48
C LEU A 228 13.34 16.32 1.88
N LYS A 229 12.01 16.28 1.77
CA LYS A 229 11.18 17.40 1.28
C LYS A 229 11.32 18.62 2.19
N ALA A 230 11.16 18.44 3.51
CA ALA A 230 11.33 19.52 4.48
C ALA A 230 12.74 20.13 4.42
N LYS A 231 13.78 19.30 4.28
CA LYS A 231 15.17 19.78 4.13
C LYS A 231 15.35 20.54 2.82
N LYS A 232 14.75 20.09 1.72
CA LYS A 232 14.77 20.79 0.43
C LYS A 232 14.08 22.14 0.51
N GLU A 233 12.88 22.20 1.08
CA GLU A 233 12.14 23.45 1.29
C GLU A 233 12.91 24.43 2.18
N TYR A 234 13.52 23.94 3.27
CA TYR A 234 14.39 24.75 4.12
C TYR A 234 15.59 25.32 3.36
N MET A 235 16.30 24.51 2.57
CA MET A 235 17.44 24.96 1.77
C MET A 235 17.04 25.98 0.70
N MET A 236 15.92 25.76 0.00
CA MET A 236 15.40 26.71 -1.00
C MET A 236 15.05 28.05 -0.37
N LYS A 237 14.38 28.04 0.79
CA LYS A 237 14.02 29.26 1.51
C LYS A 237 15.26 30.02 1.98
N LYS A 238 16.23 29.29 2.55
CA LYS A 238 17.51 29.87 2.95
C LYS A 238 18.24 30.52 1.77
N GLN A 239 18.27 29.87 0.61
CA GLN A 239 18.87 30.44 -0.60
C GLN A 239 18.14 31.69 -1.08
N GLN A 240 16.80 31.71 -1.05
CA GLN A 240 16.03 32.91 -1.38
C GLN A 240 16.36 34.07 -0.43
N ASP A 241 16.40 33.81 0.88
CA ASP A 241 16.74 34.83 1.88
C ASP A 241 18.17 35.38 1.67
N GLU A 242 19.14 34.52 1.35
CA GLU A 242 20.52 34.92 1.02
C GLU A 242 20.60 35.74 -0.27
N MET A 243 19.84 35.37 -1.31
CA MET A 243 19.80 36.09 -2.59
C MET A 243 19.19 37.49 -2.43
N GLU A 244 18.11 37.61 -1.67
CA GLU A 244 17.48 38.90 -1.35
C GLU A 244 18.45 39.82 -0.60
N GLN A 245 19.21 39.28 0.35
CA GLN A 245 20.24 40.05 1.06
C GLN A 245 21.36 40.53 0.13
N LEU A 246 21.83 39.68 -0.80
CA LEU A 246 22.83 40.07 -1.78
C LEU A 246 22.32 41.15 -2.73
N GLN A 247 21.08 41.02 -3.21
CA GLN A 247 20.46 42.02 -4.08
C GLN A 247 20.30 43.37 -3.39
N GLN A 248 19.88 43.37 -2.11
CA GLN A 248 19.82 44.60 -1.32
C GLN A 248 21.19 45.24 -1.12
N LYS A 249 22.24 44.45 -0.84
CA LYS A 249 23.62 44.96 -0.75
C LYS A 249 24.06 45.58 -2.07
N GLN A 250 23.78 44.95 -3.21
CA GLN A 250 24.12 45.50 -4.52
C GLN A 250 23.37 46.80 -4.83
N MET A 251 22.07 46.88 -4.52
CA MET A 251 21.28 48.10 -4.72
C MET A 251 21.73 49.27 -3.84
N ALA A 252 22.25 48.98 -2.64
CA ALA A 252 22.77 50.00 -1.73
C ALA A 252 24.15 50.55 -2.16
N ILE A 253 24.88 49.84 -3.03
CA ILE A 253 26.22 50.24 -3.47
C ILE A 253 26.12 50.99 -4.80
N GLN A 254 26.38 52.29 -4.76
CA GLN A 254 26.47 53.14 -5.93
C GLN A 254 27.93 53.21 -6.39
N PHE A 255 28.29 52.51 -7.48
CA PHE A 255 29.66 52.51 -8.01
C PHE A 255 29.91 53.75 -8.87
N LYS A 256 31.04 54.43 -8.65
CA LYS A 256 31.39 55.64 -9.42
C LYS A 256 31.90 55.29 -10.82
N ASN A 257 32.69 54.21 -10.94
CA ASN A 257 33.30 53.75 -12.19
C ASN A 257 33.10 52.24 -12.42
N PHE A 258 33.02 51.80 -13.68
CA PHE A 258 32.86 50.39 -14.07
C PHE A 258 33.96 49.47 -13.50
N GLN A 259 35.17 49.99 -13.39
CA GLN A 259 36.32 49.24 -12.89
C GLN A 259 36.22 48.91 -11.38
N GLU A 260 35.57 49.79 -10.62
CA GLU A 260 35.28 49.62 -9.18
C GLU A 260 34.15 48.60 -8.96
N LEU A 261 33.16 48.59 -9.85
CA LEU A 261 32.11 47.57 -9.90
C LEU A 261 32.69 46.19 -10.21
N ALA A 262 33.56 46.08 -11.22
CA ALA A 262 34.17 44.82 -11.62
C ALA A 262 35.07 44.21 -10.53
N THR A 263 35.85 45.02 -9.82
CA THR A 263 36.69 44.55 -8.70
C THR A 263 35.87 44.16 -7.48
N ALA A 264 34.80 44.90 -7.15
CA ALA A 264 33.89 44.52 -6.07
C ALA A 264 33.13 43.22 -6.37
N PHE A 265 32.69 43.02 -7.62
CA PHE A 265 32.01 41.80 -8.06
C PHE A 265 32.93 40.58 -7.95
N HIS A 266 34.17 40.69 -8.45
CA HIS A 266 35.17 39.64 -8.35
C HIS A 266 35.41 39.18 -6.89
N ASN A 267 35.48 40.14 -5.96
CA ASN A 267 35.70 39.86 -4.54
C ASN A 267 34.45 39.29 -3.82
N THR A 268 33.26 39.37 -4.43
CA THR A 268 32.01 38.86 -3.84
C THR A 268 31.77 37.39 -4.20
N ILE A 269 32.36 36.91 -5.30
CA ILE A 269 32.25 35.51 -5.71
C ILE A 269 33.14 34.65 -4.81
N ARG A 270 32.55 33.87 -3.91
CA ARG A 270 33.27 32.86 -3.13
C ARG A 270 33.28 31.54 -3.91
N GLU A 271 34.46 30.94 -4.09
CA GLU A 271 34.61 29.66 -4.82
C GLU A 271 33.89 28.47 -4.13
N ASP A 272 33.44 28.64 -2.88
CA ASP A 272 32.88 27.58 -2.03
C ASP A 272 31.34 27.51 -2.04
N GLU A 273 30.64 28.41 -2.76
CA GLU A 273 29.17 28.45 -2.77
C GLU A 273 28.56 27.41 -3.72
N PHE A 274 28.20 26.25 -3.17
CA PHE A 274 27.40 25.25 -3.87
C PHE A 274 25.94 25.69 -4.01
N VAL A 275 25.61 26.31 -5.15
CA VAL A 275 24.22 26.52 -5.57
C VAL A 275 23.73 25.26 -6.28
N MET A 276 22.79 24.53 -5.67
CA MET A 276 22.04 23.46 -6.36
C MET A 276 21.09 24.08 -7.39
N MET A 277 21.57 24.30 -8.61
CA MET A 277 20.75 24.79 -9.72
C MET A 277 20.09 23.63 -10.48
N ASN A 278 18.82 23.82 -10.87
CA ASN A 278 18.02 22.82 -11.58
C ASN A 278 18.43 22.63 -13.06
N GLU A 279 19.20 23.56 -13.62
CA GLU A 279 19.64 23.54 -15.02
C GLU A 279 21.16 23.71 -15.08
N HIS A 280 21.85 22.83 -15.81
CA HIS A 280 23.31 22.84 -15.92
C HIS A 280 23.87 24.10 -16.62
N VAL A 281 23.03 24.83 -17.36
CA VAL A 281 23.38 25.97 -18.21
C VAL A 281 23.67 27.24 -17.41
N THR A 282 23.47 27.25 -16.10
CA THR A 282 23.75 28.40 -15.22
C THR A 282 24.80 28.09 -14.15
N THR A 283 25.53 26.98 -14.30
CA THR A 283 26.61 26.61 -13.38
C THR A 283 27.76 27.63 -13.45
N LEU A 284 28.36 27.99 -12.32
CA LEU A 284 29.51 28.92 -12.27
C LEU A 284 30.64 28.48 -13.21
N THR A 285 30.88 27.18 -13.31
CA THR A 285 31.83 26.57 -14.25
C THR A 285 31.47 26.86 -15.71
N TRP A 286 30.19 26.76 -16.08
CA TRP A 286 29.73 27.07 -17.43
C TRP A 286 29.97 28.54 -17.77
N LEU A 287 29.66 29.44 -16.83
CA LEU A 287 29.83 30.88 -17.01
C LEU A 287 31.32 31.26 -17.15
N LYS A 288 32.20 30.64 -16.35
CA LYS A 288 33.66 30.77 -16.48
C LYS A 288 34.15 30.26 -17.84
N THR A 289 33.69 29.07 -18.27
CA THR A 289 34.06 28.50 -19.57
C THR A 289 33.63 29.40 -20.72
N ILE A 290 32.43 30.00 -20.67
CA ILE A 290 31.95 30.93 -21.69
C ILE A 290 32.79 32.21 -21.76
N LEU A 291 33.11 32.80 -20.60
CA LEU A 291 33.94 34.01 -20.57
C LEU A 291 35.33 33.74 -21.17
N THR A 292 35.95 32.61 -20.82
CA THR A 292 37.24 32.21 -21.38
C THR A 292 37.16 31.91 -22.88
N THR A 293 36.08 31.29 -23.36
CA THR A 293 35.91 31.05 -24.81
C THR A 293 35.69 32.34 -25.58
N MET A 294 34.97 33.31 -25.03
CA MET A 294 34.83 34.63 -25.65
C MET A 294 36.16 35.36 -25.77
N GLU A 295 37.00 35.30 -24.75
CA GLU A 295 38.35 35.89 -24.77
C GLU A 295 39.24 35.26 -25.86
N HIS A 296 39.20 33.93 -26.01
CA HIS A 296 39.91 33.25 -27.10
C HIS A 296 39.39 33.60 -28.50
N LEU A 297 38.08 33.82 -28.64
CA LEU A 297 37.49 34.24 -29.92
C LEU A 297 37.93 35.65 -30.32
N GLU A 298 38.09 36.55 -29.35
CA GLU A 298 38.57 37.91 -29.61
C GLU A 298 40.02 37.91 -30.10
N VAL A 299 40.90 37.13 -29.45
CA VAL A 299 42.30 36.94 -29.89
C VAL A 299 42.38 36.31 -31.28
N ALA A 300 41.56 35.29 -31.56
CA ALA A 300 41.53 34.64 -32.88
C ALA A 300 41.09 35.58 -34.00
N LYS A 301 40.10 36.45 -33.71
CA LYS A 301 39.64 37.48 -34.63
C LYS A 301 40.76 38.47 -34.96
N ASP A 302 41.47 38.97 -33.95
CA ASP A 302 42.55 39.95 -34.14
C ASP A 302 43.70 39.37 -34.97
N ASN A 303 44.09 38.11 -34.71
CA ASN A 303 45.10 37.43 -35.52
C ASN A 303 44.68 37.29 -36.99
N THR A 304 43.41 36.95 -37.24
CA THR A 304 42.89 36.80 -38.61
C THR A 304 42.87 38.14 -39.35
N LEU A 305 42.52 39.22 -38.66
CA LEU A 305 42.56 40.57 -39.22
C LEU A 305 43.98 40.99 -39.57
N ASN A 306 44.96 40.74 -38.70
CA ASN A 306 46.37 41.05 -38.98
C ASN A 306 46.90 40.31 -40.20
N LEU A 307 46.61 39.01 -40.32
CA LEU A 307 46.94 38.21 -41.51
C LEU A 307 46.32 38.77 -42.79
N HIS A 308 45.08 39.26 -42.73
CA HIS A 308 44.43 39.90 -43.89
C HIS A 308 45.12 41.21 -44.28
N PHE A 309 45.60 42.00 -43.31
CA PHE A 309 46.36 43.22 -43.59
C PHE A 309 47.72 42.91 -44.23
N GLU A 310 48.47 41.92 -43.72
CA GLU A 310 49.76 41.50 -44.29
C GLU A 310 49.62 40.95 -45.73
N LEU A 311 48.55 40.19 -46.00
CA LEU A 311 48.24 39.72 -47.35
C LEU A 311 47.91 40.87 -48.29
N ALA A 312 47.14 41.86 -47.83
CA ALA A 312 46.82 43.04 -48.62
C ALA A 312 48.07 43.86 -48.95
N GLU A 313 48.99 44.01 -48.00
CA GLU A 313 50.29 44.68 -48.20
C GLU A 313 51.16 43.92 -49.21
N SER A 314 51.30 42.60 -49.06
CA SER A 314 52.08 41.78 -50.01
C SER A 314 51.51 41.80 -51.44
N LEU A 315 50.19 41.83 -51.58
CA LEU A 315 49.53 41.96 -52.88
C LEU A 315 49.71 43.36 -53.48
N ALA A 316 49.72 44.41 -52.66
CA ALA A 316 50.04 45.76 -53.10
C ALA A 316 51.48 45.86 -53.60
N ASP A 317 52.44 45.29 -52.87
CA ASP A 317 53.86 45.22 -53.26
C ASP A 317 54.07 44.47 -54.58
N LEU A 318 53.39 43.34 -54.78
CA LEU A 318 53.45 42.58 -56.03
C LEU A 318 52.86 43.35 -57.21
N LYS A 319 51.75 44.07 -56.97
CA LYS A 319 51.13 44.94 -57.97
C LYS A 319 52.06 46.09 -58.36
N GLU A 320 52.73 46.70 -57.38
CA GLU A 320 53.69 47.78 -57.61
C GLU A 320 54.92 47.29 -58.39
N LYS A 321 55.43 46.09 -58.08
CA LYS A 321 56.51 45.45 -58.85
C LYS A 321 56.11 45.14 -60.29
N GLN A 322 54.90 44.60 -60.53
CA GLN A 322 54.39 44.39 -61.89
C GLN A 322 54.26 45.70 -62.67
N MET A 323 53.77 46.76 -62.01
CA MET A 323 53.69 48.10 -62.64
C MET A 323 55.06 48.65 -63.03
N ASN A 324 56.11 48.36 -62.25
CA ASN A 324 57.48 48.77 -62.54
C ASN A 324 58.15 47.92 -63.64
N GLU A 325 57.75 46.66 -63.85
CA GLU A 325 58.23 45.81 -64.94
C GLU A 325 57.56 46.11 -66.29
N ASP A 326 56.31 46.59 -66.30
CA ASP A 326 55.55 46.95 -67.51
C ASP A 326 55.91 48.35 -68.08
N LEU A 327 56.87 49.07 -67.49
CA LEU A 327 57.43 50.32 -68.02
C LEU A 327 58.54 50.02 -69.05
N PRO A 328 58.36 50.33 -70.36
CA PRO A 328 59.40 50.12 -71.35
C PRO A 328 60.61 51.00 -71.05
N ASN A 329 61.81 50.41 -71.10
CA ASN A 329 63.13 51.04 -70.99
C ASN A 329 63.13 52.50 -71.47
N PHE A 330 62.98 53.45 -70.53
CA PHE A 330 63.27 54.85 -70.78
C PHE A 330 64.77 55.05 -70.63
N ILE A 331 65.37 55.47 -71.74
CA ILE A 331 66.79 55.78 -71.96
C ILE A 331 67.34 56.70 -70.85
N PRO A 332 68.48 56.39 -70.20
CA PRO A 332 69.12 57.31 -69.28
C PRO A 332 69.71 58.53 -70.01
N ALA A 333 69.29 59.71 -69.58
CA ALA A 333 69.71 61.02 -70.10
C ALA A 333 71.13 61.40 -69.64
N SER A 334 72.16 60.71 -70.14
CA SER A 334 73.57 61.07 -69.88
C SER A 334 74.52 61.01 -71.07
N GLU A 335 74.04 60.90 -72.30
CA GLU A 335 74.89 61.06 -73.50
C GLU A 335 74.25 62.03 -74.50
N ILE A 336 74.21 63.31 -74.12
CA ILE A 336 74.22 64.44 -75.06
C ILE A 336 75.28 65.43 -74.56
N SER A 337 76.55 65.07 -74.76
CA SER A 337 77.66 66.04 -74.78
C SER A 337 78.92 65.43 -75.43
N SER A 338 78.89 65.18 -76.74
CA SER A 338 80.01 65.32 -77.70
C SER A 338 79.81 64.42 -78.94
N CYS A 339 79.83 65.04 -80.12
CA CYS A 339 79.65 64.52 -81.48
C CYS A 339 78.21 64.38 -82.00
#